data_AF-F2RKZ6-F1
#
_entry.id   AF-F2RKZ6-F1
#
_cell.length_a   1.000
_cell.length_b   1.000
_cell.length_c   1.000
_cell.angle_alpha   90.00
_cell.angle_beta   90.00
_cell.angle_gamma   90.00
#
_symmetry.space_group_name_H-M   'P 1'
#
loop_
_entity.id
_entity.type
_entity.pdbx_description
1 polymer ?
#
loop_
_entity_poly.entity_id
_entity_poly.type
_entity_poly.pdbx_seq_one_letter_code
_entity_poly.pdbx_strand_id
1 'polypeptide(L)'
;MIIAMYTYLVERNDDTAPDRRALSGGWAPARRNAPTEAIAIDIAQETRLAHNYFGPLRVSLWPQQADEPHPMARFEPAPAHAETFDYAAVPTRPGA
;
A
#
# COMPACT_ATOMS: atom_id res chain seq x y z
N MET A 1 24.28 5.09 6.45
CA MET A 1 23.10 4.38 6.99
C MET A 1 21.96 4.60 6.01
N ILE A 2 21.46 3.53 5.39
CA ILE A 2 20.55 3.59 4.24
C ILE A 2 19.10 3.62 4.77
N ILE A 3 18.29 4.59 4.33
CA ILE A 3 16.84 4.58 4.57
C ILE A 3 16.26 3.55 3.61
N ALA A 4 15.57 2.53 4.13
CA ALA A 4 14.89 1.55 3.30
C ALA A 4 13.74 2.25 2.56
N MET A 5 13.72 2.11 1.24
CA MET A 5 12.61 2.55 0.40
C MET A 5 11.71 1.36 0.10
N TYR A 6 10.41 1.59 0.00
CA TYR A 6 9.44 0.56 -0.27
C TYR A 6 8.71 0.83 -1.58
N THR A 7 8.36 -0.25 -2.26
CA THR A 7 7.34 -0.24 -3.30
C THR A 7 6.10 -0.92 -2.73
N TYR A 8 4.92 -0.49 -3.18
CA TYR A 8 3.67 -1.01 -2.66
C TYR A 8 2.58 -1.13 -3.72
N LEU A 9 1.70 -2.11 -3.49
CA LEU A 9 0.47 -2.34 -4.25
C LEU A 9 -0.71 -2.23 -3.28
N VAL A 10 -1.72 -1.45 -3.66
CA VAL A 10 -2.99 -1.40 -2.93
C VAL A 10 -4.09 -2.03 -3.79
N GLU A 11 -4.83 -2.97 -3.20
CA GLU A 11 -5.96 -3.65 -3.81
C GLU A 11 -7.23 -3.41 -2.98
N ARG A 12 -8.37 -3.26 -3.66
CA ARG A 12 -9.69 -3.27 -3.02
C ARG A 12 -10.15 -4.71 -2.85
N ASN A 13 -10.49 -5.10 -1.63
CA ASN A 13 -10.86 -6.48 -1.30
C ASN A 13 -12.35 -6.78 -1.46
N ASP A 14 -13.18 -5.77 -1.76
CA ASP A 14 -14.64 -5.90 -1.94
C ASP A 14 -15.07 -5.89 -3.41
N ASP A 15 -14.16 -5.62 -4.34
CA ASP A 15 -14.47 -5.49 -5.76
C ASP A 15 -14.25 -6.83 -6.48
N THR A 16 -15.10 -7.13 -7.46
CA THR A 16 -14.97 -8.36 -8.28
C THR A 16 -13.78 -8.28 -9.23
N ALA A 17 -13.22 -7.08 -9.43
CA ALA A 17 -11.91 -6.85 -10.01
C ALA A 17 -11.09 -5.96 -9.06
N PRO A 18 -9.95 -6.42 -8.51
CA PRO A 18 -9.14 -5.56 -7.65
C PRO A 18 -8.66 -4.36 -8.48
N ASP A 19 -9.04 -3.14 -8.08
CA ASP A 19 -8.39 -1.92 -8.56
C ASP A 19 -6.94 -1.95 -8.05
N ARG A 20 -6.05 -2.58 -8.85
CA ARG A 20 -4.64 -2.79 -8.57
C ARG A 20 -3.89 -1.52 -8.91
N ARG A 21 -3.75 -0.62 -7.94
CA ARG A 21 -2.92 0.58 -8.09
C ARG A 21 -1.63 0.38 -7.32
N ALA A 22 -0.56 0.10 -8.06
CA ALA A 22 0.77 0.33 -7.55
C ALA A 22 0.96 1.85 -7.45
N LEU A 23 1.30 2.33 -6.27
CA LEU A 23 1.79 3.69 -6.12
C LEU A 23 3.32 3.64 -6.20
N SER A 24 3.90 4.71 -6.75
CA SER A 24 5.28 4.76 -7.23
C SER A 24 6.29 4.24 -6.19
N GLY A 25 7.23 3.41 -6.65
CA GLY A 25 8.41 3.04 -5.86
C GLY A 25 9.15 4.29 -5.35
N GLY A 26 9.81 4.13 -4.21
CA GLY A 26 10.49 5.22 -3.53
C GLY A 26 9.73 5.82 -2.35
N TRP A 27 8.75 5.09 -1.80
CA TRP A 27 8.09 5.52 -0.57
C TRP A 27 9.04 5.33 0.62
N ALA A 28 9.31 6.42 1.33
CA ALA A 28 10.18 6.42 2.49
C ALA A 28 9.32 6.55 3.75
N PRO A 29 9.55 5.71 4.78
CA PRO A 29 8.78 5.79 6.01
C PRO A 29 9.04 7.11 6.72
N ALA A 30 7.95 7.70 7.22
CA ALA A 30 8.02 8.94 8.02
C ALA A 30 8.95 8.78 9.23
N ARG A 31 9.04 7.56 9.79
CA ARG A 31 10.02 7.19 10.81
C ARG A 31 10.98 6.16 10.25
N ARG A 32 12.29 6.41 10.36
CA ARG A 32 13.34 5.55 9.80
C ARG A 32 13.26 4.07 10.21
N ASN A 33 12.75 3.80 11.40
CA ASN A 33 12.62 2.45 11.96
C ASN A 33 11.15 2.08 12.21
N ALA A 34 10.22 2.63 11.41
CA ALA A 34 8.83 2.21 11.47
C ALA A 34 8.73 0.72 11.14
N PRO A 35 7.94 -0.08 11.88
CA PRO A 35 7.63 -1.43 11.46
C PRO A 35 6.86 -1.41 10.14
N THR A 36 6.99 -2.44 9.30
CA THR A 36 6.30 -2.53 8.00
C THR A 36 4.80 -2.34 8.11
N GLU A 37 4.19 -2.83 9.20
CA GLU A 37 2.76 -2.64 9.47
C GLU A 37 2.36 -1.17 9.64
N ALA A 38 3.17 -0.35 10.30
CA ALA A 38 2.89 1.08 10.45
C ALA A 38 2.97 1.80 9.10
N ILE A 39 3.91 1.39 8.25
CA ILE A 39 4.03 1.87 6.86
C ILE A 39 2.77 1.51 6.06
N ALA A 40 2.31 0.26 6.18
CA ALA A 40 1.11 -0.22 5.52
C ALA A 40 -0.14 0.55 5.95
N ILE A 41 -0.25 0.91 7.24
CA ILE A 41 -1.34 1.74 7.77
C ILE A 41 -1.31 3.12 7.12
N ASP A 42 -0.16 3.79 7.08
CA ASP A 42 -0.03 5.13 6.48
C ASP A 42 -0.48 5.13 5.01
N ILE A 43 0.00 4.15 4.24
CA ILE A 43 -0.38 3.93 2.84
C ILE A 43 -1.89 3.67 2.69
N ALA A 44 -2.47 2.83 3.55
CA ALA A 44 -3.91 2.55 3.50
C ALA A 44 -4.72 3.82 3.76
N GLN A 45 -4.35 4.63 4.76
CA GLN A 45 -5.06 5.88 5.07
C GLN A 45 -4.90 6.91 3.95
N GLU A 46 -3.70 7.09 3.40
CA GLU A 46 -3.46 7.98 2.28
C GLU A 46 -4.28 7.58 1.05
N THR A 47 -4.31 6.28 0.72
CA THR A 47 -5.10 5.75 -0.40
C THR A 47 -6.60 6.02 -0.21
N ARG A 48 -7.12 5.79 1.01
CA ARG A 48 -8.53 6.05 1.34
C ARG A 48 -8.91 7.51 1.12
N LEU A 49 -8.08 8.43 1.62
CA LEU A 49 -8.30 9.87 1.49
C LEU A 49 -8.16 10.34 0.04
N ALA A 50 -7.14 9.90 -0.67
CA ALA A 50 -6.87 10.29 -2.06
C ALA A 50 -7.97 9.81 -3.02
N HIS A 51 -8.62 8.68 -2.73
CA HIS A 51 -9.63 8.07 -3.59
C HIS A 51 -11.05 8.12 -3.04
N ASN A 52 -11.26 8.76 -1.88
CA ASN A 52 -12.54 8.80 -1.17
C ASN A 52 -13.19 7.39 -1.05
N TYR A 53 -12.35 6.38 -0.83
CA TYR A 53 -12.76 4.99 -0.74
C TYR A 53 -12.50 4.50 0.68
N PHE A 54 -13.54 4.11 1.41
CA PHE A 54 -13.44 3.68 2.82
C PHE A 54 -13.72 2.18 3.00
N GLY A 55 -13.75 1.41 1.92
CA GLY A 55 -13.94 -0.04 1.95
C GLY A 55 -12.69 -0.81 2.41
N PRO A 56 -12.75 -2.16 2.37
CA PRO A 56 -11.63 -3.01 2.75
C PRO A 56 -10.49 -2.94 1.72
N LEU A 57 -9.27 -2.86 2.22
CA LEU A 57 -8.06 -2.73 1.40
C LEU A 57 -7.06 -3.81 1.75
N ARG A 58 -6.31 -4.27 0.76
CA ARG A 58 -5.07 -5.02 0.94
C ARG A 58 -3.90 -4.15 0.52
N VAL A 59 -2.86 -4.08 1.36
CA VAL A 59 -1.61 -3.40 1.06
C VAL A 59 -0.49 -4.43 1.06
N SER A 60 0.17 -4.59 -0.09
CA SER A 60 1.37 -5.42 -0.22
C SER A 60 2.60 -4.52 -0.37
N LEU A 61 3.64 -4.81 0.38
CA LEU A 61 4.86 -4.00 0.53
C LEU A 61 6.10 -4.86 0.34
N TRP A 62 7.07 -4.35 -0.39
CA TRP A 62 8.37 -4.99 -0.52
C TRP A 62 9.50 -3.97 -0.54
N PRO A 63 10.65 -4.27 0.08
CA PRO A 63 11.82 -3.41 0.02
C PRO A 63 12.25 -3.20 -1.43
N GLN A 64 12.46 -1.94 -1.80
CA GLN A 64 13.05 -1.61 -3.09
C GLN A 64 14.55 -1.89 -3.02
N GLN A 65 15.03 -2.74 -3.93
CA GLN A 65 16.47 -2.90 -4.12
C GLN A 65 16.99 -1.69 -4.89
N ALA A 66 18.10 -1.09 -4.46
CA ALA A 66 18.63 0.15 -5.03
C ALA A 66 18.89 0.08 -6.55
N ASP A 67 19.12 -1.13 -7.07
CA ASP A 67 19.43 -1.38 -8.48
C ASP A 67 18.25 -1.93 -9.30
N GLU A 68 17.10 -2.22 -8.68
CA GLU A 68 15.93 -2.77 -9.38
C GLU A 68 14.78 -1.76 -9.42
N PRO A 69 14.54 -1.10 -10.57
CA PRO A 69 13.34 -0.30 -10.75
C PRO A 69 12.12 -1.23 -10.79
N HIS A 70 11.23 -1.14 -9.80
CA HIS A 70 9.94 -1.79 -9.92
C HIS A 70 9.08 -1.03 -10.94
N PRO A 71 8.61 -1.70 -12.00
CA PRO A 71 7.86 -1.03 -13.06
C PRO A 71 6.61 -0.36 -12.51
N MET A 72 6.47 0.93 -12.81
CA MET A 72 5.39 1.82 -12.34
C MET A 72 4.04 1.56 -13.04
N ALA A 73 3.89 0.47 -13.79
CA ALA A 73 2.78 0.29 -14.71
C ALA A 73 2.17 -1.12 -14.63
N ARG A 74 0.96 -1.14 -14.06
CA ARG A 74 -0.20 -1.97 -14.43
C ARG A 74 -0.20 -3.46 -14.06
N PHE A 75 -1.19 -3.81 -13.24
CA PHE A 75 -1.91 -5.09 -13.15
C PHE A 75 -1.15 -6.36 -12.76
N GLU A 76 0.16 -6.30 -12.53
CA GLU A 76 0.88 -7.45 -11.99
C GLU A 76 0.51 -7.69 -10.51
N PRO A 77 0.37 -8.96 -10.08
CA PRO A 77 0.21 -9.27 -8.67
C PRO A 77 1.45 -8.84 -7.88
N ALA A 78 1.27 -8.59 -6.58
CA ALA A 78 2.41 -8.33 -5.70
C ALA A 78 3.42 -9.50 -5.78
N PRO A 79 4.74 -9.22 -5.73
CA PRO A 79 5.76 -10.26 -5.70
C PRO A 79 5.53 -11.25 -4.54
N ALA A 80 5.94 -12.50 -4.69
CA ALA A 80 5.75 -13.54 -3.66
C ALA A 80 6.46 -13.25 -2.32
N HIS A 81 7.46 -12.37 -2.33
CA HIS A 81 8.20 -11.94 -1.14
C HIS A 81 7.64 -10.65 -0.52
N ALA A 82 6.54 -10.10 -1.05
CA ALA A 82 5.89 -8.93 -0.48
C ALA A 82 5.18 -9.28 0.84
N GLU A 83 5.39 -8.44 1.86
CA GLU A 83 4.64 -8.50 3.09
C GLU A 83 3.26 -7.87 2.87
N THR A 84 2.19 -8.58 3.25
CA THR A 84 0.82 -8.18 2.91
C THR A 84 -0.03 -7.98 4.15
N PHE A 85 -0.81 -6.90 4.17
CA PHE A 85 -1.66 -6.49 5.27
C PHE A 85 -3.09 -6.25 4.76
N ASP A 86 -4.06 -6.91 5.39
CA ASP A 86 -5.48 -6.75 5.08
C ASP A 86 -6.15 -5.82 6.10
N TYR A 87 -6.85 -4.81 5.59
CA TYR A 87 -7.59 -3.82 6.37
C TYR A 87 -9.08 -3.92 6.09
N ALA A 88 -9.88 -4.05 7.14
CA ALA A 88 -11.34 -3.95 7.03
C ALA A 88 -11.78 -2.54 6.61
N ALA A 89 -13.02 -2.43 6.14
CA ALA A 89 -13.66 -1.14 5.86
C ALA A 89 -13.62 -0.22 7.09
N VAL A 90 -13.42 1.08 6.87
CA VAL A 90 -13.53 2.09 7.92
C VAL A 90 -15.01 2.42 8.09
N PRO A 91 -15.56 2.35 9.31
CA PRO A 91 -16.92 2.78 9.55
C PRO A 91 -17.05 4.28 9.24
N THR A 92 -17.70 4.63 8.13
CA THR A 92 -18.15 6.01 7.92
C THR A 92 -19.38 6.19 8.80
N ARG A 93 -19.28 6.99 9.87
CA ARG A 93 -20.48 7.35 10.64
C ARG A 93 -21.53 7.93 9.69
N PRO A 94 -22.77 7.41 9.65
CA PRO A 94 -23.84 8.09 8.98
C PRO A 94 -24.23 9.32 9.81
N GLY A 95 -24.05 10.51 9.25
CA GLY A 95 -24.51 11.78 9.83
C GLY A 95 -23.56 12.40 10.85
N ALA A 96 -22.88 13.47 10.42
CA ALA A 96 -22.51 14.60 11.26
C ALA A 96 -23.24 15.83 10.73
#